data_AF-A0A7W2S050-F1
#
_entry.id   AF-A0A7W2S050-F1
#
_cell.length_a   1.000
_cell.length_b   1.000
_cell.length_c   1.000
_cell.angle_alpha   90.00
_cell.angle_beta   90.00
_cell.angle_gamma   90.00
#
_symmetry.space_group_name_H-M   'P 1'
#
loop_
_entity.id
_entity.type
_entity.pdbx_description
1 polymer ?
#
loop_
_entity_poly.entity_id
_entity_poly.type
_entity_poly.pdbx_seq_one_letter_code
_entity_poly.pdbx_strand_id
1 'polypeptide(L)'
;MSSRFNKKSLIRWKVYIDRSKMYMGYIQFLLIIFVTIESLGDNPVKEFVFNSPLVAIPVILVIFVLASLLIGYLDSRLGFREEEIRNHSKSNPVLMDIQKSLNELNDKIAQMEQGKINKNSDETDT
;
A
#
# COMPACT_ATOMS: atom_id res chain seq x y z
N MET A 1 -3.45 25.72 -36.24
CA MET A 1 -2.63 25.84 -35.02
C MET A 1 -2.69 24.50 -34.26
N SER A 2 -1.93 23.50 -34.70
CA SER A 2 -1.98 22.14 -34.15
C SER A 2 -0.91 22.00 -33.07
N SER A 3 -1.31 22.14 -31.81
CA SER A 3 -0.41 21.90 -30.69
C SER A 3 -0.12 20.39 -30.65
N ARG A 4 1.06 20.00 -31.15
CA ARG A 4 1.63 18.69 -30.86
C ARG A 4 1.92 18.66 -29.36
N PHE A 5 0.93 18.26 -28.56
CA PHE A 5 1.12 18.03 -27.13
C PHE A 5 2.33 17.12 -26.96
N ASN A 6 3.40 17.67 -26.41
CA ASN A 6 4.66 16.97 -26.27
C ASN A 6 4.43 15.86 -25.24
N LYS A 7 4.20 14.62 -25.73
CA LYS A 7 3.81 13.47 -24.90
C LYS A 7 4.72 13.30 -23.68
N LYS A 8 6.02 13.61 -23.82
CA LYS A 8 6.99 13.61 -22.71
C LYS A 8 6.68 14.64 -21.62
N SER A 9 6.16 15.81 -21.98
CA SER A 9 5.74 16.84 -21.03
C SER A 9 4.49 16.42 -20.27
N LEU A 10 3.49 15.85 -20.96
CA LEU A 10 2.27 15.34 -20.33
C LEU A 10 2.56 14.20 -19.34
N ILE A 11 3.48 13.29 -19.69
CA ILE A 11 3.91 12.21 -18.80
C ILE A 11 4.58 12.78 -17.54
N ARG A 12 5.46 13.78 -17.66
CA ARG A 12 6.07 14.44 -16.48
C ARG A 12 5.03 15.14 -15.62
N TRP A 13 4.10 15.88 -16.24
CA TRP A 13 3.01 16.56 -15.52
C TRP A 13 2.11 15.57 -14.77
N LYS A 14 1.79 14.42 -15.37
CA LYS A 14 1.08 13.33 -14.69
C LYS A 14 1.83 12.88 -13.44
N VAL A 15 3.14 12.64 -13.53
CA VAL A 15 3.96 12.22 -12.39
C VAL A 15 3.96 13.29 -11.29
N TYR A 16 4.03 14.57 -11.64
CA TYR A 16 3.95 15.65 -10.66
C TYR A 16 2.58 15.71 -9.97
N ILE A 17 1.48 15.63 -10.74
CA ILE A 17 0.13 15.58 -10.17
C ILE A 17 -0.03 14.38 -9.23
N ASP A 18 0.50 13.23 -9.62
CA ASP A 18 0.40 12.01 -8.81
C ASP A 18 1.13 12.16 -7.46
N ARG A 19 2.32 12.76 -7.47
CA ARG A 19 3.05 13.12 -6.23
C ARG A 19 2.30 14.17 -5.42
N SER A 20 1.72 15.18 -6.08
CA SER A 20 0.92 16.22 -5.43
C SER A 20 -0.32 15.67 -4.75
N LYS A 21 -0.97 14.62 -5.29
CA LYS A 21 -2.12 13.97 -4.63
C LYS A 21 -1.76 13.41 -3.26
N MET A 22 -0.58 12.80 -3.12
CA MET A 22 -0.09 12.32 -1.82
C MET A 22 0.09 13.49 -0.84
N TYR A 23 0.72 14.59 -1.28
CA TYR A 23 0.89 15.78 -0.43
C TYR A 23 -0.42 16.42 -0.02
N MET A 24 -1.39 16.46 -0.94
CA MET A 24 -2.71 17.00 -0.66
C MET A 24 -3.46 16.13 0.36
N GLY A 25 -3.22 14.82 0.38
CA GLY A 25 -3.71 13.91 1.41
C GLY A 25 -3.24 14.28 2.82
N TYR A 26 -1.97 14.64 3.00
CA TYR A 26 -1.47 15.06 4.31
C TYR A 26 -2.12 16.36 4.80
N ILE A 27 -2.32 17.33 3.90
CA ILE A 27 -3.01 18.59 4.23
C ILE A 27 -4.47 18.31 4.58
N GLN A 28 -5.17 17.51 3.77
CA GLN A 28 -6.55 17.10 4.00
C GLN A 28 -6.72 16.45 5.38
N PHE A 29 -5.79 15.56 5.73
CA PHE A 29 -5.83 14.86 7.00
C PHE A 29 -5.69 15.82 8.19
N LEU A 30 -4.76 16.78 8.13
CA LEU A 30 -4.64 17.82 9.16
C LEU A 30 -5.91 18.68 9.27
N LEU A 31 -6.51 19.05 8.13
CA LEU A 31 -7.76 19.81 8.11
C LEU A 31 -8.92 19.04 8.75
N ILE A 32 -9.03 17.73 8.50
CA ILE A 32 -10.04 16.88 9.15
C ILE A 32 -9.88 16.92 10.66
N ILE A 33 -8.65 16.87 11.18
CA ILE A 33 -8.39 16.99 12.63
C ILE A 33 -8.88 18.34 13.16
N PHE A 34 -8.53 19.44 12.51
CA PHE A 34 -8.98 20.77 12.93
C PHE A 34 -10.50 20.93 12.89
N VAL A 35 -11.15 20.51 11.81
CA VAL A 35 -12.62 20.54 11.68
C VAL A 35 -13.28 19.65 12.71
N THR A 36 -12.68 18.50 13.03
CA THR A 36 -13.18 17.62 14.10
C THR A 36 -13.09 18.32 15.44
N ILE A 37 -11.97 18.94 15.78
CA ILE A 37 -11.82 19.70 17.03
C ILE A 37 -12.79 20.89 17.09
N GLU A 38 -13.01 21.57 15.97
CA GLU A 38 -13.97 22.65 15.87
C GLU A 38 -15.41 22.19 16.13
N SER A 39 -15.76 20.97 15.68
CA SER A 39 -17.09 20.38 15.82
C SER A 39 -17.38 19.82 17.21
N LEU A 40 -16.39 19.73 18.11
CA LEU A 40 -16.56 19.24 19.49
C LEU A 40 -17.41 20.16 20.41
N GLY A 41 -17.96 21.27 19.89
CA GLY A 41 -18.76 22.23 20.68
C GLY A 41 -17.92 22.98 21.72
N ASP A 42 -18.54 23.38 22.84
CA ASP A 42 -17.84 24.05 23.95
C ASP A 42 -17.09 23.02 24.80
N ASN A 43 -15.92 22.62 24.31
CA ASN A 43 -15.05 21.66 24.95
C ASN A 43 -13.69 22.31 25.28
N PRO A 44 -13.07 22.02 26.46
CA PRO A 44 -11.75 22.55 26.82
C PRO A 44 -10.66 22.24 25.77
N VAL A 45 -10.79 21.15 25.02
CA VAL A 45 -9.86 20.80 23.93
C VAL A 45 -9.92 21.85 22.81
N LYS A 46 -11.12 22.26 22.41
CA LYS A 46 -11.30 23.29 21.38
C LYS A 46 -10.71 24.61 21.83
N GLU A 47 -11.05 25.03 23.05
CA GLU A 47 -10.55 26.28 23.62
C GLU A 47 -9.02 26.31 23.69
N PHE A 48 -8.38 25.22 24.13
CA PHE A 48 -6.93 25.09 24.14
C PHE A 48 -6.30 25.25 22.74
N VAL A 49 -6.90 24.60 21.73
CA VAL A 49 -6.36 24.60 20.36
C VAL A 49 -6.43 25.97 19.70
N PHE A 50 -7.52 26.70 19.91
CA PHE A 50 -7.72 28.01 19.28
C PHE A 50 -7.16 29.18 20.10
N ASN A 51 -7.05 29.08 21.44
CA ASN A 51 -6.45 30.14 22.27
C ASN A 51 -4.92 30.15 22.26
N SER A 52 -4.27 29.00 22.02
CA SER A 52 -2.81 28.93 21.96
C SER A 52 -2.30 28.04 20.82
N PRO A 53 -2.52 28.45 19.55
CA PRO A 53 -2.17 27.64 18.38
C PRO A 53 -0.69 27.26 18.33
N LEU A 54 0.20 28.16 18.76
CA LEU A 54 1.65 27.94 18.76
C LEU A 54 2.08 26.75 19.64
N VAL A 55 1.32 26.44 20.70
CA VAL A 55 1.59 25.31 21.59
C VAL A 55 0.74 24.10 21.20
N ALA A 56 -0.52 24.34 20.83
CA ALA A 56 -1.46 23.29 20.47
C ALA A 56 -1.04 22.49 19.22
N ILE A 57 -0.53 23.17 18.18
CA ILE A 57 -0.10 22.51 16.95
C ILE A 57 1.01 21.47 17.21
N PRO A 58 2.13 21.80 17.90
CA PRO A 58 3.13 20.81 18.30
C PRO A 58 2.56 19.64 19.11
N VAL A 59 1.67 19.92 20.07
CA VAL A 59 1.06 18.88 20.93
C VAL A 59 0.20 17.92 20.11
N ILE A 60 -0.64 18.45 19.22
CA ILE A 60 -1.46 17.65 18.30
C ILE A 60 -0.57 16.78 17.41
N LEU A 61 0.54 17.32 16.89
CA LEU A 61 1.47 16.55 16.07
C LEU A 61 2.10 15.38 16.84
N VAL A 62 2.49 15.58 18.10
CA VAL A 62 3.04 14.50 18.94
C VAL A 62 1.99 13.42 19.19
N ILE A 63 0.77 13.82 19.59
CA ILE A 63 -0.35 12.89 19.80
C ILE A 63 -0.64 12.14 18.50
N PHE A 64 -0.63 12.82 17.36
CA PHE A 64 -0.87 12.23 16.06
C PHE A 64 0.18 11.17 15.68
N VAL A 65 1.46 11.42 15.94
CA VAL A 65 2.53 10.44 15.71
C VAL A 65 2.31 9.21 16.57
N LEU A 66 1.98 9.38 17.86
CA LEU A 66 1.70 8.27 18.77
C LEU A 66 0.46 7.47 18.34
N ALA A 67 -0.62 8.14 17.97
CA ALA A 67 -1.83 7.50 17.48
C ALA A 67 -1.57 6.74 16.17
N SER A 68 -0.80 7.32 15.25
CA SER A 68 -0.42 6.70 13.98
C SER A 68 0.45 5.46 14.18
N LEU A 69 1.39 5.50 15.14
CA LEU A 69 2.18 4.32 15.53
C LEU A 69 1.28 3.23 16.12
N LEU A 70 0.32 3.60 16.97
CA LEU A 70 -0.62 2.65 17.56
C LEU A 70 -1.51 2.00 16.48
N ILE A 71 -2.07 2.81 15.58
CA ILE A 71 -2.88 2.31 14.45
C ILE A 71 -2.03 1.43 13.53
N GLY A 72 -0.80 1.85 13.21
CA GLY A 72 0.11 1.06 12.38
C GLY A 72 0.52 -0.27 13.03
N TYR A 73 0.66 -0.30 14.35
CA TYR A 73 0.87 -1.52 15.11
C TYR A 73 -0.37 -2.43 15.06
N LEU A 74 -1.57 -1.87 15.22
CA LEU A 74 -2.82 -2.63 15.09
C LEU A 74 -3.01 -3.18 13.68
N ASP A 75 -2.78 -2.39 12.63
CA ASP A 75 -2.81 -2.81 11.23
C ASP A 75 -1.85 -3.99 10.96
N SER A 76 -0.61 -3.87 11.47
CA SER A 76 0.40 -4.91 11.35
C SER A 76 0.03 -6.17 12.13
N ARG A 77 -0.57 -6.03 13.32
CA ARG A 77 -0.99 -7.14 14.18
C ARG A 77 -2.24 -7.85 13.66
N LEU A 78 -3.15 -7.12 13.01
CA LEU A 78 -4.39 -7.66 12.42
C LEU A 78 -4.16 -8.28 11.03
N GLY A 79 -2.99 -8.07 10.42
CA GLY A 79 -2.59 -8.75 9.18
C GLY A 79 -3.23 -8.19 7.90
N PHE A 80 -3.97 -7.08 7.98
CA PHE A 80 -4.65 -6.49 6.82
C PHE A 80 -3.70 -6.15 5.67
N ARG A 81 -2.47 -5.73 5.99
CA ARG A 81 -1.43 -5.44 5.00
C ARG A 81 -1.01 -6.64 4.18
N GLU A 82 -0.89 -7.83 4.79
CA GLU A 82 -0.55 -9.05 4.06
C GLU A 82 -1.70 -9.47 3.14
N GLU A 83 -2.94 -9.33 3.61
CA GLU A 83 -4.11 -9.65 2.80
C GLU A 83 -4.31 -8.69 1.62
N GLU A 84 -4.05 -7.39 1.81
CA GLU A 84 -4.10 -6.37 0.76
C GLU A 84 -3.03 -6.63 -0.31
N ILE A 85 -1.79 -6.93 0.10
CA ILE A 85 -0.70 -7.27 -0.82
C ILE A 85 -1.01 -8.56 -1.58
N ARG A 86 -1.57 -9.58 -0.91
CA ARG A 86 -2.01 -10.82 -1.55
C ARG A 86 -3.11 -10.57 -2.58
N ASN A 87 -4.07 -9.70 -2.27
CA ASN A 87 -5.17 -9.37 -3.18
C ASN A 87 -4.70 -8.52 -4.37
N HIS A 88 -3.80 -7.56 -4.15
CA HIS A 88 -3.15 -6.80 -5.23
C HIS A 88 -2.30 -7.68 -6.13
N SER A 89 -1.65 -8.70 -5.56
CA SER A 89 -0.87 -9.66 -6.33
C SER A 89 -1.75 -10.57 -7.19
N LYS A 90 -2.90 -11.03 -6.66
CA LYS A 90 -3.88 -11.82 -7.43
C LYS A 90 -4.56 -11.04 -8.55
N SER A 91 -4.74 -9.73 -8.38
CA SER A 91 -5.41 -8.88 -9.38
C SER A 91 -4.47 -8.35 -10.46
N ASN A 92 -3.15 -8.48 -10.31
CA ASN A 92 -2.19 -8.11 -11.34
C ASN A 92 -2.08 -9.21 -12.41
N PRO A 93 -2.56 -8.99 -13.65
CA PRO A 93 -2.59 -10.01 -14.68
C PRO A 93 -1.19 -10.53 -15.05
N VAL A 94 -0.17 -9.65 -15.03
CA VAL A 94 1.22 -10.03 -15.33
C VAL A 94 1.78 -10.96 -14.25
N LEU A 95 1.48 -10.68 -12.98
CA LEU A 95 1.97 -11.49 -11.88
C LEU A 95 1.27 -12.86 -11.83
N MET A 96 -0.01 -12.89 -12.18
CA MET A 96 -0.78 -14.12 -12.32
C MET A 96 -0.21 -15.02 -13.42
N ASP A 97 0.15 -14.47 -14.58
CA ASP A 97 0.77 -15.21 -15.68
C ASP A 97 2.13 -15.79 -15.29
N ILE A 98 2.94 -15.04 -14.54
CA ILE A 98 4.22 -15.52 -13.98
C ILE A 98 3.96 -16.69 -13.03
N GLN A 99 2.98 -16.56 -12.14
CA GLN A 99 2.66 -17.59 -11.16
C GLN A 99 2.15 -18.89 -11.82
N LYS A 100 1.33 -18.75 -12.86
CA LYS A 100 0.87 -19.88 -13.68
C LYS A 100 2.03 -20.57 -14.39
N SER A 101 2.94 -19.80 -14.98
CA SER A 101 4.12 -20.33 -15.66
C SER A 101 5.04 -21.10 -14.71
N LEU A 102 5.23 -20.61 -13.47
CA LEU A 102 6.01 -21.28 -12.44
C LEU A 102 5.36 -22.60 -11.99
N ASN A 103 4.04 -22.63 -11.83
CA ASN A 103 3.32 -23.86 -11.48
C ASN A 103 3.45 -24.91 -12.59
N GLU A 104 3.27 -24.52 -13.86
CA GLU A 104 3.45 -25.43 -14.99
C GLU A 104 4.88 -25.98 -15.09
N LEU A 105 5.89 -25.18 -14.75
CA LEU A 105 7.29 -25.63 -14.67
C LEU A 105 7.51 -26.64 -13.55
N ASN A 106 6.98 -26.38 -12.35
CA ASN A 106 7.08 -27.30 -11.22
C ASN A 106 6.39 -28.63 -11.52
N ASP A 107 5.21 -28.62 -12.15
CA ASP A 107 4.50 -29.84 -12.52
C ASP A 107 5.29 -30.65 -13.55
N LYS A 108 5.92 -29.99 -14.53
CA LYS A 108 6.82 -30.66 -15.49
C LYS A 108 8.04 -31.27 -14.80
N ILE A 109 8.64 -30.57 -13.84
CA ILE A 109 9.78 -31.08 -13.06
C ILE A 109 9.36 -32.31 -12.25
N ALA A 110 8.22 -32.25 -11.55
CA ALA A 110 7.71 -33.37 -10.77
C ALA A 110 7.44 -34.62 -11.64
N GLN A 111 6.87 -34.43 -12.84
CA GLN A 111 6.66 -35.52 -13.79
C GLN A 111 7.99 -36.09 -14.34
N MET A 112 8.99 -35.24 -14.57
CA MET A 112 10.33 -35.69 -14.98
C MET A 112 11.06 -36.47 -13.87
N GLU A 113 10.91 -36.07 -12.61
CA GLU A 113 11.45 -36.82 -11.48
C GLU A 113 10.76 -38.18 -11.31
N GLN A 114 9.43 -38.23 -11.39
CA GLN A 114 8.69 -39.50 -11.36
C GLN A 114 9.05 -40.42 -12.52
N GLY A 115 9.22 -39.87 -13.73
CA GLY A 115 9.67 -40.62 -14.91
C GLY A 115 11.10 -41.16 -14.76
N LYS A 116 12.00 -40.44 -14.09
CA LYS A 116 13.35 -40.94 -13.77
C LYS A 116 13.34 -42.06 -12.74
N ILE A 117 12.48 -41.96 -11.72
CA ILE A 117 12.36 -42.99 -10.68
C ILE A 117 11.84 -44.30 -11.29
N ASN A 118 10.79 -44.25 -12.11
CA ASN A 118 10.25 -45.43 -12.79
C ASN A 118 11.25 -46.09 -13.75
N LYS A 119 12.05 -45.29 -14.45
CA LYS A 119 13.04 -45.80 -15.40
C LYS A 119 14.21 -46.52 -14.72
N ASN A 120 14.61 -46.08 -13.52
CA ASN A 120 15.66 -46.75 -12.74
C ASN A 120 15.16 -48.05 -12.09
N SER A 121 13.89 -48.16 -11.72
CA SER A 121 13.32 -49.42 -11.23
C SER A 121 13.27 -50.51 -12.30
N ASP A 122 12.96 -50.15 -13.55
CA ASP A 122 12.91 -51.12 -14.67
C ASP A 122 14.31 -51.66 -15.05
N GLU A 123 15.40 -50.91 -14.81
CA GLU A 123 16.78 -51.35 -15.07
C GLU A 123 17.36 -52.24 -13.96
N THR A 124 16.71 -52.32 -12.79
CA THR A 124 17.21 -53.13 -11.65
C THR A 124 16.60 -54.53 -11.63
N ASP A 125 15.52 -54.76 -12.38
CA ASP A 125 14.78 -56.03 -12.46
C ASP A 125 15.14 -56.89 -13.70
N THR A 126 16.15 -56.50 -14.48
CA THR A 126 16.74 -57.30 -15.58
C THR A 126 18.17 -57.73 -15.28
#